data_AF-A0A2A2KPU8-F1
#
_entry.id   AF-A0A2A2KPU8-F1
#
_cell.length_a   1.000
_cell.length_b   1.000
_cell.length_c   1.000
_cell.angle_alpha   90.00
_cell.angle_beta   90.00
_cell.angle_gamma   90.00
#
_symmetry.space_group_name_H-M   'P 1'
#
loop_
_entity.id
_entity.type
_entity.pdbx_description
1 polymer ?
#
loop_
_entity_poly.entity_id
_entity_poly.type
_entity_poly.pdbx_seq_one_letter_code
_entity_poly.pdbx_strand_id
1 'polypeptide(L)'
;MVIAGNHENDGKNFSNFQERFWMPHNGFNDNHFYSFDLGPVHWVGLSSEFYGYDREYGKESIWTQYNWLNADLKVRRRRSNDA
;
A
#
# COMPACT_ATOMS: atom_id res chain seq x y z
N MET A 1 -1.51 -9.62 8.58
CA MET A 1 -1.38 -8.50 7.64
C MET A 1 -2.77 -7.93 7.42
N VAL A 2 -2.98 -6.63 7.63
CA VAL A 2 -4.29 -5.98 7.45
C VAL A 2 -4.16 -4.84 6.45
N ILE A 3 -5.23 -4.56 5.72
CA ILE A 3 -5.32 -3.48 4.75
C ILE A 3 -6.54 -2.63 5.11
N ALA A 4 -6.44 -1.31 4.95
CA ALA A 4 -7.57 -0.42 5.21
C ALA A 4 -8.70 -0.68 4.21
N GLY A 5 -9.91 -0.82 4.71
CA GLY A 5 -11.15 -0.72 3.94
C GLY A 5 -11.90 0.56 4.29
N ASN A 6 -13.11 0.69 3.77
CA ASN A 6 -13.89 1.92 3.90
C ASN A 6 -14.26 2.27 5.35
N HIS A 7 -14.39 1.28 6.24
CA HIS A 7 -14.71 1.48 7.66
C HIS A 7 -13.53 1.96 8.50
N GLU A 8 -12.31 1.91 7.97
CA GLU A 8 -11.12 2.46 8.62
C GLU A 8 -11.01 3.99 8.43
N ASN A 9 -11.86 4.58 7.58
CA ASN A 9 -11.93 6.03 7.44
C ASN A 9 -12.57 6.65 8.69
N ASP A 10 -11.77 7.38 9.47
CA ASP A 10 -12.17 8.08 10.69
C ASP A 10 -12.47 9.58 10.46
N GLY A 11 -12.60 9.99 9.19
CA GLY A 11 -12.76 11.40 8.81
C GLY A 11 -11.49 12.23 8.98
N LYS A 12 -10.35 11.57 9.28
CA LYS A 12 -9.04 12.19 9.51
C LYS A 12 -7.94 11.45 8.75
N ASN A 13 -8.25 11.07 7.50
CA ASN A 13 -7.33 10.35 6.63
C ASN A 13 -6.77 9.07 7.29
N PHE A 14 -7.67 8.25 7.85
CA PHE A 14 -7.35 6.92 8.40
C PHE A 14 -6.38 6.94 9.60
N SER A 15 -6.37 8.01 10.39
CA SER A 15 -5.37 8.20 11.46
C SER A 15 -5.35 7.05 12.47
N ASN A 16 -6.52 6.53 12.88
CA ASN A 16 -6.59 5.38 13.78
C ASN A 16 -5.97 4.12 13.18
N PHE A 17 -6.13 3.91 11.87
CA PHE A 17 -5.51 2.77 11.20
C PHE A 17 -3.98 2.94 11.12
N GLN A 18 -3.53 4.14 10.76
CA GLN A 18 -2.10 4.47 10.67
C GLN A 18 -1.36 4.28 11.99
N GLU A 19 -1.96 4.73 13.10
CA GLU A 19 -1.30 4.74 14.42
C GLU A 19 -1.36 3.40 15.16
N ARG A 20 -2.28 2.49 14.78
CA ARG A 20 -2.52 1.24 15.54
C ARG A 20 -1.99 -0.01 14.84
N PHE A 21 -1.87 0.01 13.52
CA PHE A 21 -1.45 -1.15 12.76
C PHE A 21 -0.08 -0.95 12.14
N TRP A 22 0.82 -1.91 12.35
CA TRP A 22 2.16 -1.87 11.79
C TRP A 22 2.29 -2.84 10.61
N MET A 23 2.60 -2.31 9.43
CA MET A 23 2.81 -3.07 8.19
C MET A 23 4.28 -2.97 7.73
N PRO A 24 4.74 -3.87 6.85
CA PRO A 24 6.05 -3.76 6.21
C PRO A 24 6.22 -2.38 5.57
N HIS A 25 7.42 -1.83 5.73
CA HIS A 25 7.73 -0.51 5.20
C HIS A 25 7.65 -0.51 3.67
N ASN A 26 6.91 0.45 3.14
CA ASN A 26 6.78 0.70 1.71
C ASN A 26 7.72 1.84 1.22
N GLY A 27 8.50 2.44 2.12
CA GLY A 27 9.37 3.59 1.85
C GLY A 27 8.65 4.94 1.97
N PHE A 28 7.36 4.92 2.27
CA PHE A 28 6.54 6.05 2.64
C PHE A 28 6.24 5.96 4.13
N ASN A 29 6.00 7.10 4.77
CA ASN A 29 5.61 7.13 6.18
C ASN A 29 4.11 6.84 6.31
N ASP A 30 3.64 5.76 5.69
CA ASP A 30 2.26 5.26 5.73
C ASP A 30 2.24 3.73 5.77
N ASN A 31 1.07 3.16 6.09
CA ASN A 31 0.84 1.72 6.15
C ASN A 31 -0.31 1.25 5.23
N HIS A 32 -0.67 2.04 4.21
CA HIS A 32 -1.85 1.81 3.39
C HIS A 32 -1.61 0.87 2.21
N PHE A 33 -0.37 0.66 1.83
CA PHE A 33 0.03 -0.32 0.83
C PHE A 33 1.40 -0.85 1.20
N TYR A 34 1.68 -2.10 0.85
CA TYR A 34 2.94 -2.75 1.20
C TYR A 34 3.11 -4.01 0.38
N SER A 35 4.33 -4.53 0.36
CA SER A 35 4.61 -5.86 -0.16
C SER A 35 5.55 -6.62 0.77
N PHE A 36 5.48 -7.94 0.75
CA PHE A 36 6.41 -8.79 1.49
C PHE A 36 6.48 -10.18 0.85
N ASP A 37 7.54 -10.92 1.14
CA ASP A 37 7.71 -12.29 0.68
C ASP A 37 7.41 -13.27 1.81
N LEU A 38 6.65 -14.32 1.52
CA LEU A 38 6.46 -15.44 2.41
C LEU A 38 6.60 -16.74 1.61
N GLY A 39 7.74 -17.41 1.78
CA GLY A 39 8.11 -18.54 0.94
C GLY A 39 8.25 -18.11 -0.53
N PRO A 40 7.72 -18.88 -1.49
CA PRO A 40 7.81 -18.56 -2.93
C PRO A 40 6.80 -17.48 -3.37
N VAL A 41 5.96 -16.96 -2.47
CA VAL A 41 4.88 -16.03 -2.81
C VAL A 41 5.26 -14.60 -2.43
N HIS A 42 5.13 -13.71 -3.40
CA HIS A 42 5.21 -12.28 -3.20
C HIS A 42 3.81 -11.71 -2.98
N TRP A 43 3.53 -11.20 -1.78
CA TRP A 43 2.24 -10.64 -1.39
C TRP A 43 2.26 -9.13 -1.56
N VAL A 44 1.16 -8.57 -2.09
CA VAL A 44 0.97 -7.14 -2.28
C VAL A 44 -0.37 -6.74 -1.66
N GLY A 45 -0.35 -5.79 -0.74
CA GLY A 45 -1.52 -5.10 -0.22
C GLY A 45 -1.64 -3.72 -0.87
N LEU A 46 -2.83 -3.39 -1.38
CA LEU A 46 -3.14 -2.11 -2.00
C LEU A 46 -4.36 -1.51 -1.32
N SER A 47 -4.36 -0.20 -1.11
CA SER A 47 -5.53 0.53 -0.61
C SER A 47 -6.44 0.89 -1.78
N SER A 48 -7.67 0.36 -1.75
CA SER A 48 -8.78 0.87 -2.57
C SER A 48 -9.22 2.26 -2.12
N GLU A 49 -8.96 2.61 -0.86
CA GLU A 49 -9.50 3.81 -0.23
C GLU A 49 -8.86 5.09 -0.74
N PHE A 50 -7.64 5.04 -1.29
CA PHE A 50 -7.06 6.17 -2.00
C PHE A 50 -7.89 6.59 -3.23
N TYR A 51 -8.57 5.64 -3.87
CA TYR A 51 -9.49 5.93 -4.97
C TYR A 51 -10.87 6.34 -4.47
N GLY A 52 -11.31 5.71 -3.36
CA GLY A 52 -12.63 5.96 -2.77
C GLY A 52 -12.79 7.34 -2.14
N TYR A 53 -11.70 7.94 -1.65
CA TYR A 53 -11.68 9.22 -0.93
C TYR A 53 -10.79 10.29 -1.58
N ASP A 54 -10.65 10.24 -2.91
CA ASP A 54 -9.80 11.17 -3.67
C ASP A 54 -10.28 12.63 -3.59
N ARG A 55 -11.58 12.85 -3.35
CA ARG A 55 -12.18 14.18 -3.18
C ARG A 55 -11.89 14.77 -1.81
N GLU A 56 -11.84 13.92 -0.78
CA GLU A 56 -11.64 14.30 0.61
C GLU A 56 -10.17 14.50 0.95
N TYR A 57 -9.29 13.64 0.43
CA TYR A 57 -7.88 13.60 0.81
C TYR A 57 -6.90 13.87 -0.33
N GLY A 58 -7.42 14.07 -1.55
CA GLY A 58 -6.62 14.36 -2.73
C GLY A 58 -6.12 13.12 -3.46
N LYS A 59 -5.47 13.36 -4.61
CA LYS A 59 -5.07 12.30 -5.57
C LYS A 59 -3.61 11.87 -5.47
N GLU A 60 -2.79 12.58 -4.68
CA GLU A 60 -1.35 12.31 -4.60
C GLU A 60 -1.04 10.88 -4.12
N SER A 61 -1.83 10.37 -3.17
CA SER A 61 -1.69 9.00 -2.66
C SER A 61 -1.95 7.93 -3.73
N ILE A 62 -2.84 8.20 -4.69
CA ILE A 62 -3.10 7.30 -5.83
C ILE A 62 -1.85 7.16 -6.69
N TRP A 63 -1.23 8.29 -7.06
CA TRP A 63 -0.02 8.28 -7.90
C TRP A 63 1.18 7.71 -7.17
N THR A 64 1.29 7.99 -5.88
CA THR A 64 2.30 7.41 -4.99
C THR A 64 2.21 5.89 -4.97
N GLN A 65 1.02 5.32 -4.69
CA GLN A 65 0.78 3.88 -4.71
C GLN A 65 1.04 3.28 -6.10
N TYR A 66 0.58 3.93 -7.17
CA TYR A 66 0.79 3.46 -8.55
C TYR A 66 2.27 3.39 -8.92
N ASN A 67 3.04 4.44 -8.65
CA ASN A 67 4.46 4.48 -8.95
C ASN A 67 5.25 3.47 -8.12
N TRP A 68 4.90 3.34 -6.83
CA TRP A 68 5.46 2.33 -5.94
C TRP A 68 5.21 0.91 -6.47
N LEU A 69 3.97 0.57 -6.81
CA LEU A 69 3.61 -0.77 -7.29
C LEU A 69 4.35 -1.12 -8.58
N ASN A 70 4.47 -0.16 -9.50
CA ASN A 70 5.25 -0.34 -10.71
C ASN A 70 6.73 -0.63 -10.44
N ALA A 71 7.33 0.03 -9.45
CA ALA A 71 8.72 -0.19 -9.07
C ALA A 71 8.90 -1.56 -8.41
N ASP A 72 8.02 -1.90 -7.47
CA ASP A 72 8.03 -3.17 -6.73
C ASP A 72 7.92 -4.36 -7.70
N LEU A 73 6.93 -4.38 -8.60
CA LEU A 73 6.74 -5.46 -9.58
C LEU A 73 7.88 -5.55 -10.60
N LYS A 74 8.51 -4.42 -10.98
CA LYS A 74 9.68 -4.43 -11.89
C LYS A 74 10.88 -5.15 -11.27
N VAL A 75 11.13 -4.93 -9.97
CA VAL A 75 12.21 -5.61 -9.24
C VAL A 75 11.95 -7.12 -9.20
N ARG A 76 10.69 -7.53 -8.97
CA ARG A 76 10.30 -8.94 -8.92
C ARG A 76 10.44 -9.65 -10.26
N ARG A 77 9.97 -9.02 -11.34
CA ARG A 77 10.12 -9.58 -12.70
C ARG A 77 11.58 -9.83 -13.05
N ARG A 78 12.50 -8.93 -12.66
CA ARG A 78 13.94 -9.11 -12.89
C ARG A 78 14.46 -10.35 -12.16
N ARG A 79 14.17 -10.47 -10.86
CA ARG A 79 14.59 -11.63 -10.04
C ARG A 79 14.08 -12.97 -10.60
N SER A 80 12.87 -12.99 -11.14
CA SER A 80 12.32 -14.22 -11.76
C SER A 80 13.02 -14.62 -13.06
N ASN A 81 13.64 -13.68 -13.79
CA ASN A 81 14.38 -14.00 -15.01
C ASN A 81 15.83 -14.42 -14.72
N ASP A 82 16.33 -14.10 -13.52
CA ASP A 82 17.70 -14.39 -13.07
C ASP A 82 17.79 -15.70 -12.25
N ALA A 83 16.65 -16.36 -11.99
CA ALA A 83 16.52 -17.60 -11.21
C ALA A 83 16.24 -18.80 -12.13
#